data_AF-A0A3D0NZC8-F1
#
_entry.id   AF-A0A3D0NZC8-F1
#
_cell.length_a   1.000
_cell.length_b   1.000
_cell.length_c   1.000
_cell.angle_alpha   90.00
_cell.angle_beta   90.00
_cell.angle_gamma   90.00
#
_symmetry.space_group_name_H-M   'P 1'
#
loop_
_entity.id
_entity.type
_entity.pdbx_description
1 polymer ?
#
loop_
_entity_poly.entity_id
_entity_poly.type
_entity_poly.pdbx_seq_one_letter_code
_entity_poly.pdbx_strand_id
1 'polypeptide(L)'
;VIELVAQTQTFYTPTILVAYGGPWAENYYFQNTEVLGNKRLARYIPRELLNGMLRRRSQWFRPEEYSFKQIAADANAVLKAGGRAGIGGHGQLQGLGVHWEIWAMQSGGMSTMDTLRVATIFGAEAIGLERDLGSLETGKIADLIVMDKNPLTDIRNTDSISHVMKGGELYEAETLNQIWPAQKPLPPQYWWNTEPKE
;
A
#
# COMPACT_ATOMS: atom_id res chain seq x y z
N VAL A 1 -3.80 17.78 -18.53
CA VAL A 1 -3.99 16.46 -17.90
C VAL A 1 -5.17 16.47 -16.93
N ILE A 2 -5.20 17.36 -15.93
CA ILE A 2 -6.30 17.45 -14.95
C ILE A 2 -7.69 17.53 -15.61
N GLU A 3 -7.92 18.53 -16.47
CA GLU A 3 -9.22 18.71 -17.14
C GLU A 3 -9.60 17.51 -18.01
N LEU A 4 -8.64 16.94 -18.73
CA LEU A 4 -8.86 15.76 -19.56
C LEU A 4 -9.37 14.58 -18.70
N VAL A 5 -8.63 14.24 -17.65
CA VAL A 5 -8.97 13.11 -16.75
C VAL A 5 -10.34 13.34 -16.11
N ALA A 6 -10.62 14.56 -15.68
CA ALA A 6 -11.91 14.93 -15.10
C ALA A 6 -13.07 14.81 -16.11
N GLN A 7 -12.89 15.29 -17.34
CA GLN A 7 -13.94 15.27 -18.36
C GLN A 7 -14.19 13.87 -18.92
N THR A 8 -13.15 13.05 -19.07
CA THR A 8 -13.26 11.70 -19.64
C THR A 8 -13.57 10.62 -18.61
N GLN A 9 -13.60 10.97 -17.31
CA GLN A 9 -13.77 10.02 -16.20
C GLN A 9 -12.75 8.86 -16.27
N THR A 10 -11.56 9.15 -16.79
CA THR A 10 -10.43 8.21 -16.78
C THR A 10 -9.74 8.27 -15.42
N PHE A 11 -8.90 7.27 -15.12
CA PHE A 11 -8.16 7.19 -13.87
C PHE A 11 -6.71 7.66 -14.05
N TYR A 12 -6.27 8.56 -13.17
CA TYR A 12 -4.86 8.88 -13.01
C TYR A 12 -4.24 7.99 -11.92
N THR A 13 -3.50 6.97 -12.33
CA THR A 13 -2.86 6.02 -11.40
C THR A 13 -1.34 6.22 -11.45
N PRO A 14 -0.80 7.17 -10.68
CA PRO A 14 0.65 7.34 -10.60
C PRO A 14 1.26 6.13 -9.88
N THR A 15 2.53 5.90 -10.19
CA THR A 15 3.39 4.96 -9.47
C THR A 15 4.41 5.76 -8.67
N ILE A 16 3.95 6.45 -7.63
CA ILE A 16 4.68 7.50 -6.90
C ILE A 16 5.99 6.97 -6.32
N LEU A 17 6.00 5.73 -5.82
CA LEU A 17 7.18 5.08 -5.29
C LEU A 17 8.37 5.08 -6.25
N VAL A 18 8.14 4.93 -7.55
CA VAL A 18 9.17 4.87 -8.60
C VAL A 18 8.97 5.90 -9.70
N ALA A 19 8.30 7.01 -9.38
CA ALA A 19 8.02 8.02 -10.37
C ALA A 19 9.31 8.61 -10.95
N TYR A 20 9.27 8.89 -12.25
CA TYR A 20 10.36 9.55 -12.95
C TYR A 20 10.34 11.07 -12.73
N GLY A 21 11.50 11.72 -12.89
CA GLY A 21 11.65 13.17 -12.71
C GLY A 21 12.25 13.58 -11.36
N GLY A 22 12.66 12.62 -10.53
CA GLY A 22 13.39 12.83 -9.29
C GLY A 22 13.82 11.49 -8.68
N PRO A 23 14.44 11.49 -7.48
CA PRO A 23 14.68 10.29 -6.72
C PRO A 23 13.38 9.56 -6.39
N TRP A 24 13.39 8.23 -6.49
CA TRP A 24 12.26 7.39 -6.13
C TRP A 24 11.82 7.58 -4.68
N ALA A 25 10.53 7.79 -4.45
CA ALA A 25 9.97 7.93 -3.09
C ALA A 25 10.24 6.68 -2.25
N GLU A 26 10.37 5.52 -2.88
CA GLU A 26 10.79 4.29 -2.20
C GLU A 26 12.07 4.48 -1.37
N ASN A 27 13.06 5.21 -1.89
CA ASN A 27 14.30 5.49 -1.16
C ASN A 27 14.04 6.38 0.07
N TYR A 28 13.09 7.32 -0.02
CA TYR A 28 12.69 8.13 1.13
C TYR A 28 12.11 7.25 2.25
N TYR A 29 11.21 6.32 1.91
CA TYR A 29 10.60 5.44 2.92
C TYR A 29 11.59 4.45 3.52
N PHE A 30 12.52 3.89 2.74
CA PHE A 30 13.60 3.06 3.29
C PHE A 30 14.48 3.81 4.28
N GLN A 31 14.72 5.11 4.07
CA GLN A 31 15.54 5.92 4.97
C GLN A 31 14.79 6.39 6.23
N ASN A 32 13.47 6.53 6.15
CA ASN A 32 12.66 7.20 7.18
C ASN A 32 11.67 6.27 7.89
N THR A 33 11.70 4.96 7.63
CA THR A 33 10.85 3.96 8.28
C THR A 33 11.66 2.76 8.74
N GLU A 34 11.21 2.10 9.81
CA GLU A 34 11.85 0.86 10.30
C GLU A 34 11.37 -0.34 9.47
N VAL A 35 12.19 -0.75 8.51
CA VAL A 35 11.88 -1.88 7.60
C VAL A 35 12.61 -3.15 8.00
N LEU A 36 13.84 -3.04 8.51
CA LEU A 36 14.70 -4.19 8.80
C LEU A 36 14.24 -4.95 10.05
N GLY A 37 13.74 -4.22 11.04
CA GLY A 37 13.15 -4.73 12.27
C GLY A 37 11.67 -5.14 12.15
N ASN A 38 11.06 -4.98 10.96
CA ASN A 38 9.68 -5.35 10.74
C ASN A 38 9.52 -6.88 10.76
N LYS A 39 8.98 -7.40 11.87
CA LYS A 39 8.79 -8.85 12.10
C LYS A 39 7.88 -9.49 11.05
N ARG A 40 6.85 -8.77 10.60
CA ARG A 40 5.91 -9.26 9.59
C ARG A 40 6.60 -9.44 8.24
N LEU A 41 7.40 -8.48 7.80
CA LEU A 41 8.21 -8.62 6.58
C LEU A 41 9.20 -9.78 6.68
N ALA A 42 9.92 -9.89 7.80
CA ALA A 42 10.88 -10.98 8.03
C ALA A 42 10.23 -12.38 8.04
N ARG A 43 8.94 -12.48 8.40
CA ARG A 43 8.20 -13.73 8.32
C ARG A 43 7.92 -14.16 6.88
N TYR A 44 7.53 -13.23 6.01
CA TYR A 44 7.05 -13.54 4.65
C TYR A 44 8.12 -13.45 3.57
N ILE A 45 9.30 -12.90 3.88
CA ILE A 45 10.41 -12.73 2.94
C ILE A 45 11.65 -13.40 3.52
N PRO A 46 12.32 -14.31 2.77
CA PRO A 46 13.60 -14.89 3.17
C PRO A 46 14.61 -13.83 3.60
N ARG A 47 15.34 -14.09 4.68
CA ARG A 47 16.27 -13.13 5.30
C ARG A 47 17.35 -12.67 4.32
N GLU A 48 17.84 -13.54 3.46
CA GLU A 48 18.83 -13.24 2.42
C GLU A 48 18.28 -12.24 1.40
N LEU A 49 17.04 -12.46 0.94
CA LEU A 49 16.37 -11.54 0.03
C LEU A 49 16.10 -10.20 0.71
N LEU A 50 15.62 -10.22 1.96
CA LEU A 50 15.38 -9.01 2.74
C LEU A 50 16.68 -8.21 2.93
N ASN A 51 17.78 -8.87 3.29
CA ASN A 51 19.08 -8.23 3.42
C ASN A 51 19.57 -7.65 2.08
N GLY A 52 19.36 -8.35 0.97
CA GLY A 52 19.69 -7.85 -0.37
C GLY A 52 18.86 -6.63 -0.80
N MET A 53 17.59 -6.56 -0.40
CA MET A 53 16.70 -5.43 -0.69
C MET A 53 16.96 -4.21 0.20
N LEU A 54 17.27 -4.45 1.48
CA LEU A 54 17.30 -3.39 2.50
C LEU A 54 18.70 -2.87 2.81
N ARG A 55 19.73 -3.71 2.77
CA ARG A 55 21.08 -3.31 3.18
C ARG A 55 21.84 -2.69 2.02
N ARG A 56 22.70 -1.72 2.34
CA ARG A 56 23.63 -1.07 1.39
C ARG A 56 22.93 -0.43 0.18
N ARG A 57 21.76 0.18 0.38
CA ARG A 57 21.11 0.98 -0.67
C ARG A 57 21.99 2.16 -1.02
N SER A 58 22.30 2.30 -2.31
CA SER A 58 23.46 3.04 -2.83
C SER A 58 23.22 4.55 -3.04
N GLN A 59 22.06 5.08 -2.65
CA GLN A 59 21.68 6.45 -2.99
C GLN A 59 21.10 7.21 -1.78
N TRP A 60 21.74 8.33 -1.45
CA TRP A 60 21.23 9.33 -0.51
C TRP A 60 20.86 10.58 -1.31
N PHE A 61 19.74 11.19 -0.95
CA PHE A 61 19.22 12.40 -1.58
C PHE A 61 18.74 13.35 -0.50
N ARG A 62 18.79 14.64 -0.78
CA ARG A 62 18.22 15.65 0.12
C ARG A 62 16.70 15.61 0.07
N PRO A 63 16.01 15.92 1.18
CA PRO A 63 14.54 15.94 1.23
C PRO A 63 13.87 16.75 0.11
N GLU A 64 14.46 17.87 -0.29
CA GLU A 64 13.97 18.76 -1.35
C GLU A 64 14.11 18.21 -2.77
N GLU A 65 14.96 17.19 -2.99
CA GLU A 65 15.13 16.56 -4.30
C GLU A 65 13.98 15.61 -4.64
N TYR A 66 13.23 15.14 -3.64
CA TYR A 66 12.11 14.24 -3.82
C TYR A 66 10.87 14.93 -4.39
N SER A 67 10.47 14.53 -5.61
CA SER A 67 9.33 15.11 -6.34
C SER A 67 7.97 14.46 -6.01
N PHE A 68 7.94 13.39 -5.20
CA PHE A 68 6.74 12.58 -4.99
C PHE A 68 5.56 13.34 -4.37
N LYS A 69 5.84 14.36 -3.54
CA LYS A 69 4.80 15.23 -2.96
C LYS A 69 4.10 16.08 -4.02
N GLN A 70 4.84 16.53 -5.04
CA GLN A 70 4.27 17.29 -6.16
C GLN A 70 3.38 16.40 -7.02
N ILE A 71 3.83 15.17 -7.32
CA ILE A 71 3.04 14.19 -8.08
C ILE A 71 1.74 13.86 -7.33
N ALA A 72 1.83 13.68 -6.01
CA ALA A 72 0.66 13.49 -5.16
C ALA A 72 -0.27 14.72 -5.14
N ALA A 73 0.28 15.94 -5.17
CA ALA A 73 -0.51 17.17 -5.23
C ALA A 73 -1.26 17.29 -6.57
N ASP A 74 -0.63 16.86 -7.68
CA ASP A 74 -1.27 16.81 -8.99
C ASP A 74 -2.42 15.78 -9.00
N ALA A 75 -2.24 14.61 -8.38
CA ALA A 75 -3.32 13.63 -8.20
C ALA A 75 -4.48 14.18 -7.37
N ASN A 76 -4.18 14.94 -6.31
CA ASN A 76 -5.19 15.64 -5.51
C ASN A 76 -5.93 16.70 -6.34
N ALA A 77 -5.23 17.42 -7.22
CA ALA A 77 -5.85 18.39 -8.13
C ALA A 77 -6.78 17.70 -9.15
N VAL A 78 -6.41 16.53 -9.68
CA VAL A 78 -7.31 15.68 -10.49
C VAL A 78 -8.58 15.35 -9.74
N LEU A 79 -8.48 14.90 -8.49
CA LEU A 79 -9.64 14.54 -7.69
C LEU A 79 -10.55 15.74 -7.42
N LYS A 80 -9.97 16.90 -7.06
CA LYS A 80 -10.71 18.15 -6.83
C LYS A 80 -11.42 18.66 -8.08
N ALA A 81 -10.90 18.38 -9.27
CA ALA A 81 -11.53 18.70 -10.54
C ALA A 81 -12.67 17.73 -10.92
N GLY A 82 -12.97 16.72 -10.09
CA GLY A 82 -14.00 15.72 -10.36
C GLY A 82 -13.50 14.48 -11.11
N GLY A 83 -12.19 14.37 -11.32
CA GLY A 83 -11.55 13.17 -11.86
C GLY A 83 -11.43 12.04 -10.84
N ARG A 84 -10.72 10.99 -11.24
CA ARG A 84 -10.41 9.84 -10.39
C ARG A 84 -8.92 9.56 -10.38
N ALA A 85 -8.44 9.06 -9.25
CA ALA A 85 -7.07 8.59 -9.10
C ALA A 85 -7.06 7.19 -8.48
N GLY A 86 -5.99 6.44 -8.76
CA GLY A 86 -5.75 5.11 -8.21
C GLY A 86 -4.37 5.00 -7.55
N ILE A 87 -4.12 3.88 -6.87
CA ILE A 87 -2.83 3.54 -6.26
C ILE A 87 -2.02 2.63 -7.20
N GLY A 88 -0.80 3.03 -7.57
CA GLY A 88 0.14 2.23 -8.35
C GLY A 88 1.33 1.76 -7.52
N GLY A 89 1.23 0.63 -6.83
CA GLY A 89 2.28 0.17 -5.89
C GLY A 89 3.55 -0.42 -6.51
N HIS A 90 3.61 -0.64 -7.83
CA HIS A 90 4.67 -1.30 -8.62
C HIS A 90 5.08 -2.74 -8.22
N GLY A 91 5.21 -3.04 -6.92
CA GLY A 91 5.41 -4.38 -6.38
C GLY A 91 6.82 -4.77 -5.96
N GLN A 92 7.75 -3.80 -5.79
CA GLN A 92 9.13 -4.10 -5.36
C GLN A 92 9.24 -4.56 -3.90
N LEU A 93 8.36 -4.08 -3.02
CA LEU A 93 8.26 -4.51 -1.63
C LEU A 93 6.82 -4.94 -1.33
N GLN A 94 6.57 -6.25 -1.36
CA GLN A 94 5.23 -6.81 -1.19
C GLN A 94 4.67 -6.50 0.19
N GLY A 95 3.38 -6.17 0.25
CA GLY A 95 2.75 -5.68 1.47
C GLY A 95 3.13 -4.23 1.75
N LEU A 96 4.29 -3.97 2.34
CA LEU A 96 4.62 -2.64 2.87
C LEU A 96 4.67 -1.54 1.78
N GLY A 97 5.11 -1.85 0.56
CA GLY A 97 5.21 -0.88 -0.53
C GLY A 97 3.87 -0.23 -0.90
N VAL A 98 2.75 -0.97 -0.89
CA VAL A 98 1.45 -0.35 -1.21
C VAL A 98 1.02 0.67 -0.14
N HIS A 99 1.38 0.43 1.13
CA HIS A 99 1.13 1.41 2.20
C HIS A 99 1.95 2.67 1.99
N TRP A 100 3.22 2.54 1.56
CA TRP A 100 4.02 3.72 1.23
C TRP A 100 3.45 4.51 0.06
N GLU A 101 2.92 3.85 -0.96
CA GLU A 101 2.22 4.52 -2.07
C GLU A 101 1.00 5.31 -1.57
N ILE A 102 0.21 4.72 -0.66
CA ILE A 102 -0.93 5.39 0.01
C ILE A 102 -0.46 6.61 0.82
N TRP A 103 0.64 6.48 1.57
CA TRP A 103 1.19 7.60 2.36
C TRP A 103 1.76 8.69 1.45
N ALA A 104 2.38 8.31 0.35
CA ALA A 104 2.92 9.23 -0.64
C ALA A 104 1.78 9.99 -1.32
N MET A 105 0.69 9.32 -1.68
CA MET A 105 -0.52 9.92 -2.23
C MET A 105 -1.11 10.97 -1.26
N GLN A 106 -1.19 10.67 0.04
CA GLN A 106 -1.69 11.63 1.03
C GLN A 106 -0.78 12.87 1.16
N SER A 107 0.53 12.71 0.97
CA SER A 107 1.52 13.78 1.16
C SER A 107 1.34 15.00 0.24
N GLY A 108 0.55 14.87 -0.84
CA GLY A 108 0.10 15.95 -1.72
C GLY A 108 -1.07 16.78 -1.19
N GLY A 109 -1.44 16.62 0.09
CA GLY A 109 -2.53 17.36 0.74
C GLY A 109 -3.92 16.81 0.44
N MET A 110 -4.01 15.54 0.05
CA MET A 110 -5.29 14.82 -0.08
C MET A 110 -5.82 14.49 1.33
N SER A 111 -7.14 14.58 1.55
CA SER A 111 -7.72 14.21 2.84
C SER A 111 -7.53 12.72 3.11
N THR A 112 -7.47 12.30 4.39
CA THR A 112 -7.33 10.87 4.73
C THR A 112 -8.46 10.03 4.14
N MET A 113 -9.69 10.54 4.17
CA MET A 113 -10.85 9.86 3.57
C MET A 113 -10.70 9.72 2.05
N ASP A 114 -10.30 10.79 1.34
CA ASP A 114 -10.11 10.73 -0.11
C ASP A 114 -8.97 9.81 -0.50
N THR A 115 -7.87 9.79 0.26
CA THR A 115 -6.78 8.84 0.06
C THR A 115 -7.26 7.40 0.22
N LEU A 116 -8.11 7.10 1.21
CA LEU A 116 -8.70 5.78 1.36
C LEU A 116 -9.63 5.43 0.19
N ARG A 117 -10.39 6.38 -0.36
CA ARG A 117 -11.22 6.14 -1.56
C ARG A 117 -10.35 5.82 -2.79
N VAL A 118 -9.25 6.55 -2.98
CA VAL A 118 -8.24 6.28 -4.02
C VAL A 118 -7.64 4.88 -3.87
N ALA A 119 -7.41 4.44 -2.63
CA ALA A 119 -6.89 3.12 -2.32
C ALA A 119 -7.94 1.98 -2.36
N THR A 120 -9.23 2.28 -2.48
CA THR A 120 -10.32 1.30 -2.42
C THR A 120 -11.30 1.43 -3.59
N ILE A 121 -12.39 2.17 -3.41
CA ILE A 121 -13.50 2.23 -4.37
C ILE A 121 -13.06 2.75 -5.74
N PHE A 122 -12.16 3.73 -5.82
CA PHE A 122 -11.65 4.20 -7.11
C PHE A 122 -10.74 3.18 -7.79
N GLY A 123 -10.00 2.39 -7.02
CA GLY A 123 -9.27 1.24 -7.57
C GLY A 123 -10.22 0.20 -8.18
N ALA A 124 -11.34 -0.07 -7.51
CA ALA A 124 -12.37 -1.00 -8.01
C ALA A 124 -13.07 -0.47 -9.26
N GLU A 125 -13.46 0.82 -9.29
CA GLU A 125 -14.02 1.49 -10.47
C GLU A 125 -13.04 1.44 -11.66
N ALA A 126 -11.74 1.66 -11.42
CA ALA A 126 -10.73 1.68 -12.47
C ALA A 126 -10.60 0.35 -13.24
N ILE A 127 -10.90 -0.76 -12.57
CA ILE A 127 -10.82 -2.12 -13.14
C ILE A 127 -12.21 -2.71 -13.45
N GLY A 128 -13.29 -1.93 -13.30
CA GLY A 128 -14.66 -2.36 -13.59
C GLY A 128 -15.23 -3.38 -12.60
N LEU A 129 -14.77 -3.37 -11.35
CA LEU A 129 -15.21 -4.27 -10.27
C LEU A 129 -15.92 -3.53 -9.13
N GLU A 130 -16.36 -2.30 -9.34
CA GLU A 130 -17.04 -1.49 -8.32
C GLU A 130 -18.36 -2.10 -7.83
N ARG A 131 -18.95 -3.04 -8.57
CA ARG A 131 -20.13 -3.79 -8.13
C ARG A 131 -19.80 -4.88 -7.12
N ASP A 132 -18.59 -5.42 -7.17
CA ASP A 132 -18.15 -6.56 -6.38
C ASP A 132 -17.20 -6.17 -5.24
N LEU A 133 -16.44 -5.08 -5.40
CA LEU A 133 -15.33 -4.68 -4.53
C LEU A 133 -15.37 -3.18 -4.17
N GLY A 134 -14.44 -2.77 -3.31
CA GLY A 134 -14.08 -1.37 -3.08
C GLY A 134 -14.89 -0.63 -2.02
N SER A 135 -16.01 -1.18 -1.53
CA SER A 135 -16.79 -0.63 -0.42
C SER A 135 -17.46 -1.72 0.42
N LEU A 136 -17.88 -1.35 1.63
CA LEU A 136 -18.59 -2.25 2.56
C LEU A 136 -20.11 -2.10 2.36
N GLU A 137 -20.64 -2.87 1.42
CA GLU A 137 -22.07 -2.86 1.04
C GLU A 137 -22.61 -4.29 0.93
N THR A 138 -23.89 -4.48 1.24
CA THR A 138 -24.54 -5.79 1.10
C THR A 138 -24.51 -6.26 -0.35
N GLY A 139 -24.13 -7.52 -0.56
CA GLY A 139 -24.06 -8.16 -1.88
C GLY A 139 -22.66 -8.15 -2.49
N LYS A 140 -21.72 -7.35 -1.97
CA LYS A 140 -20.32 -7.34 -2.41
C LYS A 140 -19.54 -8.53 -1.86
N ILE A 141 -18.40 -8.83 -2.51
CA ILE A 141 -17.44 -9.82 -2.04
C ILE A 141 -16.88 -9.36 -0.70
N ALA A 142 -16.78 -10.29 0.25
CA ALA A 142 -16.25 -10.01 1.59
C ALA A 142 -14.71 -9.91 1.57
N ASP A 143 -14.22 -8.83 0.98
CA ASP A 143 -12.81 -8.39 1.00
C ASP A 143 -12.68 -7.22 1.98
N LEU A 144 -12.09 -7.48 3.14
CA LEU A 144 -11.97 -6.51 4.23
C LEU A 144 -10.55 -6.48 4.79
N ILE A 145 -10.15 -5.33 5.31
CA ILE A 145 -8.94 -5.15 6.11
C ILE A 145 -9.37 -4.61 7.47
N VAL A 146 -8.95 -5.29 8.54
CA VAL A 146 -9.18 -4.86 9.92
C VAL A 146 -7.89 -4.28 10.45
N MET A 147 -7.95 -3.07 11.01
CA MET A 147 -6.80 -2.31 11.50
C MET A 147 -6.96 -2.01 12.99
N ASP A 148 -5.86 -2.07 13.73
CA ASP A 148 -5.83 -1.79 15.17
C ASP A 148 -5.85 -0.28 15.47
N LYS A 149 -5.51 0.55 14.49
CA LYS A 149 -5.49 2.01 14.60
C LYS A 149 -6.33 2.66 13.51
N ASN A 150 -6.86 3.84 13.81
CA ASN A 150 -7.74 4.57 12.91
C ASN A 150 -6.95 5.25 11.76
N PRO A 151 -7.15 4.89 10.49
CA PRO A 151 -6.47 5.53 9.36
C PRO A 151 -6.96 6.96 9.05
N LEU A 152 -8.09 7.39 9.61
CA LEU A 152 -8.59 8.75 9.43
C LEU A 152 -7.83 9.78 10.27
N THR A 153 -7.22 9.35 11.38
CA THR A 153 -6.41 10.23 12.25
C THR A 153 -4.96 10.35 11.77
N ASP A 154 -4.42 9.28 11.20
CA ASP A 154 -3.12 9.27 10.52
C ASP A 154 -3.16 8.19 9.44
N ILE A 155 -2.90 8.56 8.17
CA ILE A 155 -2.89 7.61 7.06
C ILE A 155 -1.85 6.51 7.26
N ARG A 156 -0.80 6.77 8.05
CA ARG A 156 0.21 5.75 8.37
C ARG A 156 -0.37 4.52 9.04
N ASN A 157 -1.48 4.68 9.77
CA ASN A 157 -2.17 3.58 10.43
C ASN A 157 -2.74 2.53 9.46
N THR A 158 -2.71 2.74 8.13
CA THR A 158 -3.10 1.70 7.17
C THR A 158 -2.25 0.43 7.27
N ASP A 159 -1.02 0.50 7.83
CA ASP A 159 -0.17 -0.67 8.03
C ASP A 159 -0.48 -1.47 9.31
N SER A 160 -1.34 -0.94 10.19
CA SER A 160 -1.72 -1.53 11.48
C SER A 160 -2.73 -2.68 11.36
N ILE A 161 -2.65 -3.44 10.27
CA ILE A 161 -3.58 -4.51 9.93
C ILE A 161 -3.46 -5.64 10.94
N SER A 162 -4.54 -6.02 11.60
CA SER A 162 -4.60 -7.22 12.45
C SER A 162 -5.21 -8.42 11.72
N HIS A 163 -6.18 -8.18 10.83
CA HIS A 163 -6.82 -9.25 10.06
C HIS A 163 -7.11 -8.82 8.63
N VAL A 164 -7.13 -9.81 7.73
CA VAL A 164 -7.54 -9.64 6.34
C VAL A 164 -8.61 -10.67 6.03
N MET A 165 -9.78 -10.22 5.57
CA MET A 165 -10.78 -11.08 4.97
C MET A 165 -10.63 -11.02 3.45
N LYS A 166 -10.56 -12.18 2.80
CA LYS A 166 -10.47 -12.30 1.35
C LYS A 166 -11.52 -13.31 0.89
N GLY A 167 -12.50 -12.86 0.10
CA GLY A 167 -13.57 -13.70 -0.41
C GLY A 167 -14.40 -14.37 0.68
N GLY A 168 -14.49 -13.78 1.88
CA GLY A 168 -15.15 -14.38 3.05
C GLY A 168 -14.28 -15.32 3.89
N GLU A 169 -13.03 -15.56 3.51
CA GLU A 169 -12.04 -16.27 4.33
C GLU A 169 -11.24 -15.28 5.17
N LEU A 170 -11.18 -15.49 6.49
CA LEU A 170 -10.51 -14.58 7.42
C LEU A 170 -9.13 -15.11 7.81
N TYR A 171 -8.14 -14.22 7.76
CA TYR A 171 -6.75 -14.51 8.06
C TYR A 171 -6.19 -13.55 9.12
N GLU A 172 -5.37 -14.07 10.03
CA GLU A 172 -4.57 -13.27 10.96
C GLU A 172 -3.37 -12.67 10.22
N ALA A 173 -3.16 -11.35 10.32
CA ALA A 173 -2.17 -10.65 9.51
C ALA A 173 -0.71 -10.97 9.89
N GLU A 174 -0.46 -11.31 11.15
CA GLU A 174 0.88 -11.66 11.64
C GLU A 174 1.31 -13.08 11.26
N THR A 175 0.37 -14.02 11.15
CA THR A 175 0.69 -15.43 10.95
C THR A 175 0.29 -15.97 9.58
N LEU A 176 -0.66 -15.31 8.90
CA LEU A 176 -1.41 -15.78 7.74
C LEU A 176 -2.18 -17.08 8.01
N ASN A 177 -2.44 -17.39 9.28
CA ASN A 177 -3.32 -18.49 9.64
C ASN A 177 -4.74 -18.12 9.23
N GLN A 178 -5.41 -19.05 8.56
CA GLN A 178 -6.85 -18.95 8.32
C GLN A 178 -7.55 -19.22 9.65
N ILE A 179 -8.42 -18.30 10.07
CA ILE A 179 -9.22 -18.43 11.28
C ILE A 179 -10.70 -18.71 10.98
N TRP A 180 -11.13 -18.41 9.74
CA TRP A 180 -12.47 -18.71 9.23
C TRP A 180 -12.46 -18.95 7.71
N PRO A 181 -13.29 -19.84 7.16
CA PRO A 181 -14.18 -20.79 7.85
C PRO A 181 -13.46 -21.99 8.46
N ALA A 182 -12.24 -22.28 8.01
CA ALA A 182 -11.39 -23.32 8.56
C ALA A 182 -10.29 -22.72 9.43
N GLN A 183 -9.94 -23.41 10.51
CA GLN A 183 -8.75 -23.08 11.30
C GLN A 183 -7.55 -23.81 10.69
N LYS A 184 -6.81 -23.13 9.84
CA LYS A 184 -5.68 -23.69 9.09
C LYS A 184 -4.43 -22.85 9.28
N PRO A 185 -3.36 -23.39 9.89
CA PRO A 185 -2.11 -22.66 9.99
C PRO A 185 -1.45 -22.50 8.61
N LEU A 186 -0.69 -21.42 8.42
CA LEU A 186 0.17 -21.26 7.25
C LEU A 186 1.19 -22.42 7.21
N PRO A 187 1.34 -23.16 6.10
CA PRO A 187 2.39 -24.16 5.98
C PRO A 187 3.77 -23.56 6.27
N PRO A 188 4.67 -24.30 6.95
CA PRO A 188 6.02 -23.83 7.20
C PRO A 188 6.71 -23.42 5.91
N GLN A 189 7.30 -22.23 5.91
CA GLN A 189 8.08 -21.75 4.77
C GLN A 189 9.50 -22.31 4.82
N TYR A 190 10.10 -22.58 3.66
CA TYR A 190 11.40 -23.25 3.58
C TYR A 190 12.54 -22.47 4.28
N TRP A 191 12.39 -21.15 4.47
CA TRP A 191 13.38 -20.26 5.08
C TRP A 191 13.15 -19.98 6.57
N TRP A 192 12.05 -20.42 7.19
CA TRP A 192 11.78 -20.11 8.60
C TRP A 192 12.80 -20.71 9.58
N ASN A 193 13.57 -21.72 9.14
CA ASN A 193 14.55 -22.42 9.96
C ASN A 193 15.97 -22.34 9.37
N THR A 194 16.24 -21.40 8.47
CA THR A 194 17.57 -21.26 7.82
C THR A 194 18.46 -20.24 8.51
N GLU A 195 17.93 -19.45 9.45
CA GLU A 195 18.73 -18.51 10.22
C GLU A 195 19.68 -19.25 11.18
N PRO A 196 20.93 -18.77 11.36
CA PRO A 196 21.82 -19.28 12.39
C PRO A 196 21.11 -19.18 13.74
N LYS A 197 21.06 -20.30 14.49
CA LYS A 197 20.59 -20.27 15.87
C LYS A 197 21.59 -19.44 16.68
N GLU A 198 21.10 -18.41 17.37
CA GLU A 198 21.89 -17.59 18.31
C GLU A 198 22.44 -18.42 19.48
#